data_AF-A0A380MPR3-F1
#
_entry.id   AF-A0A380MPR3-F1
#
_cell.length_a   1.000
_cell.length_b   1.000
_cell.length_c   1.000
_cell.angle_alpha   90.00
_cell.angle_beta   90.00
_cell.angle_gamma   90.00
#
_symmetry.space_group_name_H-M   'P 1'
#
loop_
_entity.id
_entity.type
_entity.pdbx_description
1 polymer ?
#
loop_
_entity_poly.entity_id
_entity_poly.type
_entity_poly.pdbx_seq_one_letter_code
_entity_poly.pdbx_strand_id
1 'polypeptide(L)'
;MTIDVNGTLSTHTVTADEANAHSITASVDIPSSQDGTVVVKASVTATATGNTPAANSAQDDVIVDTGVPGDVNGDKTPNGADNDSTTQDGAPKVSIKDGGDNALNPTDLDSGKATAEISIPANTKAGDSLVVSTPDGEQTIPVTQEMIDAGKTEVSFTPKADGENNEVTAYVKDPAGNESAKGKDASTSQTGNSTAAVTGGRTWWFRADDGYLNAKEVGGQDSVSVPVTIGLNGDVKEGDTVTIDVTAPSARTP
;
A
#
# COMPACT_ATOMS: atom_id res chain seq x y z
N MET A 1 -45.16 3.17 -28.68
CA MET A 1 -43.68 3.11 -28.60
C MET A 1 -43.29 1.71 -28.14
N THR A 2 -42.25 1.15 -28.73
CA THR A 2 -41.67 -0.14 -28.31
C THR A 2 -40.25 0.13 -27.85
N ILE A 3 -39.94 -0.30 -26.63
CA ILE A 3 -38.61 -0.27 -26.04
C ILE A 3 -38.10 -1.70 -26.03
N ASP A 4 -36.91 -1.91 -26.60
CA ASP A 4 -36.24 -3.20 -26.67
C ASP A 4 -34.97 -3.15 -25.81
N VAL A 5 -34.84 -4.08 -24.87
CA VAL A 5 -33.64 -4.27 -24.06
C VAL A 5 -33.07 -5.66 -24.36
N ASN A 6 -31.98 -5.69 -25.11
CA ASN A 6 -31.31 -6.93 -25.55
C ASN A 6 -32.26 -7.99 -26.15
N GLY A 7 -33.29 -7.58 -26.90
CA GLY A 7 -34.30 -8.45 -27.51
C GLY A 7 -35.59 -8.62 -26.70
N THR A 8 -35.65 -8.10 -25.47
CA THR A 8 -36.85 -8.11 -24.65
C THR A 8 -37.69 -6.88 -24.92
N LEU A 9 -38.88 -7.08 -25.50
CA LEU A 9 -39.78 -6.01 -25.93
C LEU A 9 -40.74 -5.59 -24.81
N SER A 10 -40.75 -4.28 -24.54
CA SER A 10 -41.74 -3.59 -23.70
C SER A 10 -42.48 -2.55 -24.54
N THR A 11 -43.81 -2.49 -24.41
CA THR A 11 -44.64 -1.55 -25.19
C THR A 11 -45.25 -0.48 -24.29
N HIS A 12 -45.15 0.78 -24.71
CA HIS A 12 -45.81 1.92 -24.09
C HIS A 12 -46.75 2.62 -25.07
N THR A 13 -47.96 2.94 -24.62
CA THR A 13 -48.92 3.72 -25.41
C THR A 13 -48.74 5.18 -25.06
N VAL A 14 -48.38 6.00 -26.05
CA VAL A 14 -48.16 7.45 -25.88
C VAL A 14 -49.47 8.12 -25.51
N THR A 15 -49.47 8.86 -24.40
CA THR A 15 -50.60 9.67 -23.92
C THR A 15 -50.64 11.04 -24.59
N ALA A 16 -51.76 11.75 -24.47
CA ALA A 16 -51.89 13.11 -25.02
C ALA A 16 -50.92 14.10 -24.37
N ASP A 17 -50.66 13.95 -23.07
CA ASP A 17 -49.75 14.82 -22.33
C ASP A 17 -48.29 14.61 -22.77
N GLU A 18 -47.86 13.36 -22.95
CA GLU A 18 -46.53 13.03 -23.48
C GLU A 18 -46.34 13.52 -24.93
N ALA A 19 -47.39 13.39 -25.75
CA ALA A 19 -47.37 13.92 -27.11
C ALA A 19 -47.24 15.46 -27.12
N ASN A 20 -47.92 16.15 -26.21
CA ASN A 20 -47.81 17.61 -26.05
C ASN A 20 -46.45 18.02 -25.46
N ALA A 21 -45.90 17.22 -24.54
CA ALA A 21 -44.59 17.45 -23.92
C ALA A 21 -43.43 17.15 -24.88
N HIS A 22 -43.68 16.43 -25.98
CA HIS A 22 -42.66 15.92 -26.90
C HIS A 22 -41.60 15.05 -26.21
N SER A 23 -41.95 14.43 -25.08
CA SER A 23 -41.06 13.58 -24.30
C SER A 23 -41.85 12.49 -23.60
N ILE A 24 -41.18 11.37 -23.39
CA ILE A 24 -41.66 10.24 -22.61
C ILE A 24 -40.53 9.86 -21.67
N THR A 25 -40.85 9.67 -20.40
CA THR A 25 -39.93 9.07 -19.42
C THR A 25 -40.41 7.66 -19.15
N ALA A 26 -39.60 6.68 -19.53
CA ALA A 26 -39.86 5.27 -19.26
C ALA A 26 -38.69 4.69 -18.47
N SER A 27 -38.98 3.76 -17.57
CA SER A 27 -37.97 2.97 -16.87
C SER A 27 -38.00 1.55 -17.42
N VAL A 28 -36.81 0.96 -17.57
CA VAL A 28 -36.67 -0.43 -17.95
C VAL A 28 -35.74 -1.12 -16.99
N ASP A 29 -36.10 -2.34 -16.62
CA ASP A 29 -35.25 -3.17 -15.78
C ASP A 29 -34.06 -3.67 -16.61
N ILE A 30 -32.86 -3.33 -16.16
CA ILE A 30 -31.61 -3.81 -16.74
C ILE A 30 -31.18 -5.06 -15.96
N PRO A 31 -30.97 -6.21 -16.62
CA PRO A 31 -30.50 -7.40 -15.92
C PRO A 31 -29.08 -7.16 -15.39
N SER A 32 -28.89 -7.27 -14.08
CA SER A 32 -27.60 -7.16 -13.40
C SER A 32 -26.94 -8.51 -13.09
N SER A 33 -27.52 -9.59 -13.60
CA SER A 33 -27.04 -10.96 -13.34
C SER A 33 -25.77 -11.31 -14.13
N GLN A 34 -25.43 -10.54 -15.15
CA GLN A 34 -24.22 -10.72 -15.95
C GLN A 34 -23.63 -9.39 -16.35
N ASP A 35 -22.30 -9.33 -16.34
CA ASP A 35 -21.55 -8.19 -16.83
C ASP A 35 -21.66 -8.10 -18.36
N GLY A 36 -21.60 -6.88 -18.89
CA GLY A 36 -21.55 -6.62 -20.32
C GLY A 36 -22.37 -5.40 -20.75
N THR A 37 -22.39 -5.17 -22.06
CA THR A 37 -23.16 -4.08 -22.66
C THR A 37 -24.62 -4.48 -22.84
N VAL A 38 -25.51 -3.70 -22.25
CA VAL A 38 -26.95 -3.75 -22.47
C VAL A 38 -27.34 -2.62 -23.40
N VAL A 39 -27.95 -2.99 -24.52
CA VAL A 39 -28.38 -2.05 -25.54
C VAL A 39 -29.87 -1.77 -25.35
N VAL A 40 -30.21 -0.50 -25.13
CA VAL A 40 -31.59 -0.02 -25.02
C VAL A 40 -31.98 0.66 -26.31
N LYS A 41 -32.96 0.10 -27.03
CA LYS A 41 -33.48 0.68 -28.28
C LYS A 41 -34.91 1.14 -28.10
N ALA A 42 -35.19 2.35 -28.54
CA ALA A 42 -36.53 2.90 -28.57
C ALA A 42 -37.01 3.09 -30.01
N SER A 43 -38.25 2.69 -30.30
CA SER A 43 -38.89 2.88 -31.59
C SER A 43 -40.34 3.30 -31.44
N VAL A 44 -40.85 4.06 -32.41
CA VAL A 44 -42.26 4.45 -32.48
C VAL A 44 -42.92 3.70 -33.63
N THR A 45 -43.92 2.89 -33.31
CA THR A 45 -44.80 2.28 -34.31
C THR A 45 -46.07 3.12 -34.42
N ALA A 46 -46.42 3.56 -35.63
CA ALA A 46 -47.68 4.28 -35.85
C ALA A 46 -48.85 3.30 -35.87
N THR A 47 -49.85 3.58 -35.06
CA THR A 47 -51.13 2.87 -35.03
C THR A 47 -52.27 3.64 -35.70
N ALA A 48 -52.08 4.93 -36.02
CA ALA A 48 -53.06 5.78 -36.68
C ALA A 48 -52.79 5.89 -38.19
N THR A 49 -53.84 5.76 -39.01
CA THR A 49 -53.81 5.99 -40.46
C THR A 49 -53.26 7.39 -40.77
N GLY A 50 -52.16 7.44 -41.54
CA GLY A 50 -51.55 8.70 -42.01
C GLY A 50 -50.27 9.10 -41.29
N ASN A 51 -49.85 8.39 -40.23
CA ASN A 51 -48.57 8.66 -39.56
C ASN A 51 -47.52 7.65 -40.02
N THR A 52 -46.40 8.13 -40.57
CA THR A 52 -45.26 7.28 -40.97
C THR A 52 -44.08 7.65 -40.08
N PRO A 53 -43.83 6.92 -38.98
CA PRO A 53 -42.67 7.17 -38.15
C PRO A 53 -41.43 6.98 -39.00
N ALA A 54 -40.49 7.93 -38.96
CA ALA A 54 -39.17 7.70 -39.53
C ALA A 54 -38.55 6.46 -38.86
N ALA A 55 -37.79 5.68 -39.61
CA ALA A 55 -37.07 4.49 -39.13
C ALA A 55 -35.89 4.87 -38.22
N ASN A 56 -36.13 5.77 -37.26
CA ASN A 56 -35.13 6.33 -36.38
C ASN A 56 -35.34 5.67 -35.03
N SER A 57 -34.57 4.61 -34.77
CA SER A 57 -34.42 4.06 -33.43
C SER A 57 -33.41 4.90 -32.68
N ALA A 58 -33.82 5.50 -31.55
CA ALA A 58 -32.85 5.99 -30.59
C ALA A 58 -32.25 4.77 -29.88
N GLN A 59 -30.93 4.76 -29.71
CA GLN A 59 -30.21 3.73 -28.97
C GLN A 59 -29.36 4.40 -27.91
N ASP A 60 -29.30 3.77 -26.74
CA ASP A 60 -28.31 4.05 -25.72
C ASP A 60 -27.72 2.75 -25.20
N ASP A 61 -26.49 2.81 -24.73
CA ASP A 61 -25.75 1.65 -24.24
C ASP A 61 -25.47 1.83 -22.75
N VAL A 62 -25.75 0.78 -21.96
CA VAL A 62 -25.44 0.70 -20.54
C VAL A 62 -24.43 -0.42 -20.33
N ILE A 63 -23.35 -0.16 -19.60
CA ILE A 63 -22.37 -1.18 -19.24
C ILE A 63 -22.68 -1.65 -17.82
N VAL A 64 -22.94 -2.94 -17.66
CA VAL A 64 -23.07 -3.61 -16.38
C VAL A 64 -21.71 -4.22 -16.03
N ASP A 65 -21.13 -3.84 -14.90
CA ASP A 65 -19.92 -4.46 -14.36
C ASP A 65 -20.10 -4.64 -12.85
N THR A 66 -20.23 -5.89 -12.44
CA THR A 66 -20.46 -6.32 -11.06
C THR A 66 -19.27 -7.10 -10.50
N GLY A 67 -18.20 -7.24 -11.29
CA GLY A 67 -16.97 -7.88 -10.82
C GLY A 67 -16.28 -7.00 -9.79
N VAL A 68 -16.02 -7.55 -8.61
CA VAL A 68 -15.35 -6.80 -7.54
C VAL A 68 -13.94 -7.35 -7.31
N PRO A 69 -12.89 -6.52 -7.43
CA PRO A 69 -11.54 -6.92 -7.07
C PRO A 69 -11.47 -7.47 -5.63
N GLY A 70 -10.83 -8.62 -5.46
CA GLY A 70 -10.68 -9.29 -4.16
C GLY A 70 -11.89 -10.09 -3.67
N ASP A 71 -13.04 -10.08 -4.36
CA ASP A 71 -14.16 -10.97 -4.03
C ASP A 71 -13.93 -12.37 -4.61
N VAL A 72 -13.31 -13.28 -3.86
CA VAL A 72 -13.01 -14.64 -4.36
C VAL A 72 -14.21 -15.57 -4.28
N ASN A 73 -15.23 -15.23 -3.47
CA ASN A 73 -16.36 -16.11 -3.21
C ASN A 73 -17.59 -15.81 -4.10
N GLY A 74 -17.62 -14.65 -4.76
CA GLY A 74 -18.64 -14.25 -5.73
C GLY A 74 -19.91 -13.64 -5.12
N ASP A 75 -19.87 -13.21 -3.85
CA ASP A 75 -20.98 -12.53 -3.18
C ASP A 75 -21.03 -11.02 -3.45
N LYS A 76 -20.12 -10.51 -4.28
CA LYS A 76 -19.94 -9.10 -4.65
C LYS A 76 -19.50 -8.21 -3.50
N THR A 77 -18.96 -8.79 -2.44
CA THR A 77 -18.56 -8.07 -1.23
C THR A 77 -17.17 -8.53 -0.77
N PRO A 78 -16.09 -7.77 -1.01
CA PRO A 78 -14.76 -8.15 -0.57
C PRO A 78 -14.65 -8.01 0.95
N ASN A 79 -14.53 -9.14 1.64
CA ASN A 79 -14.59 -9.21 3.10
C ASN A 79 -13.76 -10.37 3.69
N GLY A 80 -13.88 -10.60 5.00
CA GLY A 80 -13.12 -11.64 5.73
C GLY A 80 -13.32 -13.09 5.23
N ALA A 81 -14.36 -13.36 4.43
CA ALA A 81 -14.55 -14.63 3.76
C ALA A 81 -13.62 -14.81 2.54
N ASP A 82 -13.02 -13.72 2.05
CA ASP A 82 -12.29 -13.68 0.80
C ASP A 82 -10.77 -13.85 0.98
N ASN A 83 -10.31 -15.08 0.82
CA ASN A 83 -8.92 -15.44 1.04
C ASN A 83 -8.42 -16.39 -0.05
N ASP A 84 -7.28 -16.06 -0.65
CA ASP A 84 -6.57 -16.93 -1.59
C ASP A 84 -5.05 -16.66 -1.55
N SER A 85 -4.30 -17.05 -2.59
CA SER A 85 -2.86 -16.79 -2.66
C SER A 85 -2.51 -15.30 -2.71
N THR A 86 -3.36 -14.47 -3.28
CA THR A 86 -3.15 -13.05 -3.58
C THR A 86 -4.06 -12.10 -2.79
N THR A 87 -4.99 -12.64 -2.02
CA THR A 87 -6.05 -11.88 -1.35
C THR A 87 -6.15 -12.33 0.10
N GLN A 88 -6.28 -11.39 1.02
CA GLN A 88 -6.54 -11.64 2.44
C GLN A 88 -7.67 -10.73 2.90
N ASP A 89 -8.74 -11.30 3.43
CA ASP A 89 -9.95 -10.58 3.84
C ASP A 89 -10.49 -9.60 2.78
N GLY A 90 -10.45 -10.02 1.51
CA GLY A 90 -10.90 -9.25 0.35
C GLY A 90 -9.95 -8.13 -0.07
N ALA A 91 -8.77 -8.04 0.56
CA ALA A 91 -7.77 -7.00 0.33
C ALA A 91 -6.50 -7.55 -0.35
N PRO A 92 -5.73 -6.69 -1.03
CA PRO A 92 -4.35 -6.99 -1.38
C PRO A 92 -3.53 -7.35 -0.14
N LYS A 93 -2.63 -8.32 -0.28
CA LYS A 93 -1.58 -8.59 0.70
C LYS A 93 -0.49 -7.54 0.50
N VAL A 94 -0.15 -6.83 1.57
CA VAL A 94 0.93 -5.83 1.59
C VAL A 94 2.01 -6.39 2.51
N SER A 95 3.27 -6.31 2.08
CA SER A 95 4.43 -6.72 2.87
C SER A 95 5.60 -5.78 2.63
N ILE A 96 6.01 -5.04 3.65
CA ILE A 96 7.25 -4.28 3.67
C ILE A 96 8.39 -5.29 3.79
N LYS A 97 9.42 -5.18 2.93
CA LYS A 97 10.59 -6.07 2.94
C LYS A 97 11.57 -5.65 4.04
N ASP A 98 11.22 -5.91 5.29
CA ASP A 98 12.02 -5.62 6.49
C ASP A 98 12.65 -6.88 7.11
N GLY A 99 12.84 -7.93 6.31
CA GLY A 99 13.31 -9.22 6.83
C GLY A 99 12.31 -9.97 7.75
N GLY A 100 11.10 -9.43 7.96
CA GLY A 100 10.06 -10.03 8.80
C GLY A 100 10.26 -9.80 10.30
N ASP A 101 11.07 -8.80 10.68
CA ASP A 101 11.34 -8.44 12.07
C ASP A 101 10.65 -7.13 12.51
N ASN A 102 9.84 -6.53 11.64
CA ASN A 102 9.12 -5.28 11.87
C ASN A 102 10.04 -4.04 12.04
N ALA A 103 11.28 -4.12 11.56
CA ALA A 103 12.24 -3.02 11.62
C ALA A 103 12.99 -2.81 10.27
N LEU A 104 12.87 -1.61 9.70
CA LEU A 104 13.63 -1.20 8.53
C LEU A 104 15.03 -0.73 8.93
N ASN A 105 16.02 -1.60 8.77
CA ASN A 105 17.42 -1.31 9.01
C ASN A 105 18.17 -1.02 7.70
N PRO A 106 19.44 -0.55 7.73
CA PRO A 106 20.19 -0.23 6.51
C PRO A 106 20.38 -1.38 5.52
N THR A 107 20.26 -2.64 5.96
CA THR A 107 20.39 -3.82 5.08
C THR A 107 19.11 -4.14 4.31
N ASP A 108 17.98 -3.61 4.75
CA ASP A 108 16.68 -3.74 4.08
C ASP A 108 16.47 -2.68 2.98
N LEU A 109 17.38 -1.71 2.89
CA LEU A 109 17.27 -0.60 1.95
C LEU A 109 18.09 -0.84 0.69
N ASP A 110 17.47 -0.58 -0.46
CA ASP A 110 18.19 -0.41 -1.72
C ASP A 110 18.35 1.08 -2.01
N SER A 111 19.60 1.55 -2.07
CA SER A 111 19.92 2.95 -2.38
C SER A 111 19.19 3.95 -1.46
N GLY A 112 18.97 3.57 -0.20
CA GLY A 112 18.27 4.38 0.82
C GLY A 112 16.74 4.32 0.76
N LYS A 113 16.15 3.44 -0.04
CA LYS A 113 14.70 3.24 -0.16
C LYS A 113 14.29 1.88 0.39
N ALA A 114 13.16 1.84 1.09
CA ALA A 114 12.50 0.60 1.46
C ALA A 114 11.57 0.15 0.33
N THR A 115 11.29 -1.14 0.27
CA THR A 115 10.41 -1.75 -0.75
C THR A 115 9.23 -2.43 -0.07
N ALA A 116 8.01 -2.22 -0.58
CA ALA A 116 6.84 -3.00 -0.22
C ALA A 116 6.38 -3.84 -1.43
N GLU A 117 6.17 -5.13 -1.20
CA GLU A 117 5.52 -6.05 -2.12
C GLU A 117 4.01 -5.99 -1.89
N ILE A 118 3.24 -5.85 -2.96
CA ILE A 118 1.79 -5.76 -2.94
C ILE A 118 1.25 -6.78 -3.94
N SER A 119 0.39 -7.69 -3.48
CA SER A 119 -0.26 -8.64 -4.39
C SER A 119 -1.33 -7.95 -5.24
N ILE A 120 -1.63 -8.54 -6.40
CA ILE A 120 -2.78 -8.17 -7.22
C ILE A 120 -3.91 -9.14 -6.88
N PRO A 121 -5.00 -8.70 -6.20
CA PRO A 121 -6.09 -9.58 -5.80
C PRO A 121 -6.75 -10.31 -6.97
N ALA A 122 -7.47 -11.39 -6.66
CA ALA A 122 -8.32 -12.04 -7.64
C ALA A 122 -9.38 -11.08 -8.21
N ASN A 123 -9.88 -11.38 -9.40
CA ASN A 123 -10.90 -10.60 -10.12
C ASN A 123 -10.49 -9.16 -10.48
N THR A 124 -9.24 -8.79 -10.25
CA THR A 124 -8.62 -7.61 -10.87
C THR A 124 -8.40 -7.85 -12.36
N LYS A 125 -8.69 -6.84 -13.18
CA LYS A 125 -8.54 -6.84 -14.64
C LYS A 125 -7.53 -5.77 -15.07
N ALA A 126 -6.91 -5.98 -16.24
CA ALA A 126 -6.04 -4.95 -16.81
C ALA A 126 -6.86 -3.69 -17.12
N GLY A 127 -6.36 -2.53 -16.70
CA GLY A 127 -7.10 -1.26 -16.74
C GLY A 127 -7.73 -0.85 -15.41
N ASP A 128 -7.77 -1.74 -14.41
CA ASP A 128 -8.07 -1.38 -13.03
C ASP A 128 -6.95 -0.49 -12.46
N SER A 129 -7.21 0.13 -11.32
CA SER A 129 -6.29 1.04 -10.62
C SER A 129 -5.91 0.47 -9.26
N LEU A 130 -4.63 0.19 -9.06
CA LEU A 130 -4.06 -0.09 -7.74
C LEU A 130 -3.72 1.24 -7.05
N VAL A 131 -4.41 1.55 -5.96
CA VAL A 131 -4.16 2.75 -5.15
C VAL A 131 -3.30 2.35 -3.96
N VAL A 132 -2.14 2.98 -3.83
CA VAL A 132 -1.15 2.67 -2.79
C VAL A 132 -0.82 3.94 -2.02
N SER A 133 -0.91 3.88 -0.69
CA SER A 133 -0.45 4.95 0.19
C SER A 133 0.80 4.51 0.93
N THR A 134 1.85 5.30 0.82
CA THR A 134 3.16 5.08 1.44
C THR A 134 3.55 6.31 2.26
N PRO A 135 4.67 6.28 3.02
CA PRO A 135 5.20 7.49 3.67
C PRO A 135 5.50 8.65 2.72
N ASP A 136 5.79 8.38 1.43
CA ASP A 136 6.04 9.41 0.42
C ASP A 136 4.73 10.02 -0.13
N GLY A 137 3.57 9.44 0.20
CA GLY A 137 2.25 9.87 -0.25
C GLY A 137 1.47 8.75 -0.96
N GLU A 138 0.28 9.13 -1.46
CA GLU A 138 -0.59 8.26 -2.24
C GLU A 138 -0.24 8.31 -3.73
N GLN A 139 -0.30 7.15 -4.38
CA GLN A 139 -0.13 7.00 -5.82
C GLN A 139 -1.14 6.00 -6.39
N THR A 140 -1.52 6.22 -7.65
CA THR A 140 -2.39 5.33 -8.42
C THR A 140 -1.60 4.70 -9.55
N ILE A 141 -1.52 3.38 -9.55
CA ILE A 141 -0.82 2.57 -10.56
C ILE A 141 -1.86 1.87 -11.43
N PRO A 142 -1.86 2.07 -12.76
CA PRO A 142 -2.72 1.28 -13.65
C PRO A 142 -2.27 -0.18 -13.62
N VAL A 143 -3.20 -1.09 -13.34
CA VAL A 143 -2.94 -2.52 -13.34
C VAL A 143 -2.74 -2.98 -14.78
N THR A 144 -1.58 -3.57 -15.04
CA THR A 144 -1.23 -4.15 -16.34
C THR A 144 -1.44 -5.66 -16.32
N GLN A 145 -1.48 -6.28 -17.51
CA GLN A 145 -1.53 -7.74 -17.61
C GLN A 145 -0.29 -8.40 -16.98
N GLU A 146 0.88 -7.77 -17.07
CA GLU A 146 2.12 -8.28 -16.47
C GLU A 146 2.02 -8.36 -14.93
N MET A 147 1.41 -7.35 -14.30
CA MET A 147 1.18 -7.36 -12.85
C MET A 147 0.21 -8.48 -12.45
N ILE A 148 -0.82 -8.73 -13.26
CA ILE A 148 -1.80 -9.82 -13.04
C ILE A 148 -1.11 -11.18 -13.19
N ASP A 149 -0.34 -11.36 -14.25
CA ASP A 149 0.37 -12.61 -14.53
C ASP A 149 1.41 -12.92 -13.44
N ALA A 150 2.07 -11.89 -12.91
CA ALA A 150 2.97 -12.01 -11.76
C ALA A 150 2.23 -12.22 -10.43
N GLY A 151 0.96 -11.79 -10.34
CA GLY A 151 0.14 -11.78 -9.13
C GLY A 151 0.58 -10.75 -8.08
N LYS A 152 1.54 -9.87 -8.41
CA LYS A 152 2.11 -8.87 -7.50
C LYS A 152 2.83 -7.74 -8.22
N THR A 153 3.12 -6.69 -7.47
CA THR A 153 3.97 -5.57 -7.85
C THR A 153 4.78 -5.08 -6.65
N GLU A 154 5.80 -4.27 -6.88
CA GLU A 154 6.63 -3.68 -5.84
C GLU A 154 6.59 -2.15 -5.93
N VAL A 155 6.58 -1.50 -4.77
CA VAL A 155 6.68 -0.04 -4.64
C VAL A 155 7.80 0.32 -3.69
N SER A 156 8.55 1.37 -4.02
CA SER A 156 9.63 1.88 -3.18
C SER A 156 9.20 3.16 -2.46
N PHE A 157 9.62 3.37 -1.22
CA PHE A 157 9.37 4.60 -0.46
C PHE A 157 10.57 5.02 0.39
N THR A 158 10.64 6.29 0.75
CA THR A 158 11.62 6.79 1.74
C THR A 158 11.20 6.36 3.13
N PRO A 159 12.04 5.62 3.88
CA PRO A 159 11.79 5.42 5.30
C PRO A 159 11.68 6.76 6.02
N LYS A 160 10.75 6.85 6.97
CA LYS A 160 10.68 7.96 7.90
C LYS A 160 11.92 8.04 8.81
N ALA A 161 11.99 9.09 9.62
CA ALA A 161 13.09 9.26 10.57
C ALA A 161 13.23 8.06 11.51
N ASP A 162 14.45 7.83 12.02
CA ASP A 162 14.75 6.76 12.98
C ASP A 162 13.76 6.75 14.15
N GLY A 163 13.20 5.58 14.45
CA GLY A 163 12.16 5.38 15.46
C GLY A 163 10.72 5.67 15.01
N GLU A 164 10.49 6.21 13.81
CA GLU A 164 9.14 6.46 13.28
C GLU A 164 8.56 5.25 12.54
N ASN A 165 7.24 5.10 12.60
CA ASN A 165 6.52 4.02 11.93
C ASN A 165 6.20 4.35 10.46
N ASN A 166 6.56 3.44 9.57
CA ASN A 166 6.21 3.44 8.15
C ASN A 166 4.98 2.56 7.97
N GLU A 167 3.94 3.09 7.34
CA GLU A 167 2.74 2.34 7.02
C GLU A 167 2.54 2.37 5.50
N VAL A 168 2.27 1.21 4.92
CA VAL A 168 1.87 1.07 3.52
C VAL A 168 0.48 0.47 3.48
N THR A 169 -0.43 1.10 2.75
CA THR A 169 -1.77 0.57 2.50
C THR A 169 -2.04 0.46 1.01
N ALA A 170 -2.87 -0.50 0.60
CA ALA A 170 -3.21 -0.70 -0.80
C ALA A 170 -4.63 -1.24 -1.00
N TYR A 171 -5.28 -0.84 -2.08
CA TYR A 171 -6.53 -1.44 -2.57
C TYR A 171 -6.64 -1.30 -4.08
N VAL A 172 -7.47 -2.12 -4.72
CA VAL A 172 -7.73 -2.05 -6.17
C VAL A 172 -9.13 -1.50 -6.41
N LYS A 173 -9.24 -0.65 -7.44
CA LYS A 173 -10.49 -0.05 -7.92
C LYS A 173 -10.64 -0.31 -9.41
N ASP A 174 -11.79 -0.82 -9.83
CA ASP A 174 -12.10 -0.97 -11.26
C ASP A 174 -12.69 0.33 -11.88
N PRO A 175 -12.84 0.41 -13.21
CA PRO A 175 -13.45 1.57 -13.87
C PRO A 175 -14.94 1.80 -13.56
N ALA A 176 -15.66 0.76 -13.13
CA ALA A 176 -17.07 0.84 -12.75
C ALA A 176 -17.27 1.39 -11.32
N GLY A 177 -16.20 1.45 -10.54
CA GLY A 177 -16.17 1.95 -9.17
C GLY A 177 -16.25 0.86 -8.10
N ASN A 178 -16.15 -0.42 -8.47
CA ASN A 178 -16.04 -1.52 -7.51
C ASN A 178 -14.63 -1.52 -6.91
N GLU A 179 -14.52 -1.73 -5.60
CA GLU A 179 -13.26 -1.62 -4.85
C GLU A 179 -13.03 -2.85 -3.98
N SER A 180 -11.78 -3.30 -3.87
CA SER A 180 -11.36 -4.31 -2.90
C SER A 180 -11.38 -3.75 -1.47
N ALA A 181 -11.23 -4.62 -0.47
CA ALA A 181 -10.84 -4.16 0.86
C ALA A 181 -9.40 -3.60 0.86
N LYS A 182 -9.02 -2.91 1.95
CA LYS A 182 -7.72 -2.26 2.11
C LYS A 182 -6.73 -3.15 2.84
N GLY A 183 -5.64 -3.48 2.17
CA GLY A 183 -4.48 -4.16 2.72
C GLY A 183 -3.59 -3.16 3.44
N LYS A 184 -2.82 -3.63 4.44
CA LYS A 184 -1.85 -2.80 5.13
C LYS A 184 -0.68 -3.61 5.67
N ASP A 185 0.47 -2.95 5.77
CA ASP A 185 1.60 -3.41 6.56
C ASP A 185 2.36 -2.22 7.17
N ALA A 186 3.11 -2.47 8.25
CA ALA A 186 3.84 -1.45 8.97
C ALA A 186 5.18 -1.93 9.53
N SER A 187 6.17 -1.05 9.48
CA SER A 187 7.54 -1.31 9.94
C SER A 187 8.21 -0.07 10.52
N THR A 188 8.99 -0.24 11.59
CA THR A 188 9.63 0.88 12.30
C THR A 188 10.99 1.20 11.68
N SER A 189 11.27 2.48 11.41
CA SER A 189 12.58 2.90 10.91
C SER A 189 13.68 2.68 11.97
N GLN A 190 14.73 1.96 11.60
CA GLN A 190 15.98 1.78 12.36
C GLN A 190 17.18 2.08 11.46
N THR A 191 17.05 3.14 10.66
CA THR A 191 18.04 3.55 9.66
C THR A 191 19.16 4.42 10.23
N GLY A 192 19.07 4.76 11.52
CA GLY A 192 20.14 5.39 12.27
C GLY A 192 21.39 4.53 12.27
N ASN A 193 22.48 5.06 11.69
CA ASN A 193 23.80 4.49 11.90
C ASN A 193 24.19 4.69 13.37
N SER A 194 24.17 3.63 14.17
CA SER A 194 24.76 3.60 15.52
C SER A 194 26.29 3.69 15.46
N THR A 195 26.85 4.67 14.74
CA THR A 195 28.21 5.11 15.00
C THR A 195 28.18 5.94 16.26
N ALA A 196 28.37 5.27 17.40
CA ALA A 196 28.70 5.92 18.64
C ALA A 196 29.99 6.73 18.45
N ALA A 197 29.88 8.02 18.19
CA ALA A 197 31.02 8.91 18.30
C ALA A 197 31.26 9.13 19.80
N VAL A 198 32.30 8.50 20.35
CA VAL A 198 32.74 8.73 21.72
C VAL A 198 33.07 10.22 21.88
N THR A 199 32.20 10.95 22.58
CA THR A 199 32.44 12.37 22.84
C THR A 199 33.32 12.49 24.08
N GLY A 200 34.63 12.38 23.88
CA GLY A 200 35.66 12.66 24.88
C GLY A 200 35.72 11.69 26.07
N GLY A 201 36.78 10.88 26.12
CA GLY A 201 37.15 10.19 27.35
C GLY A 201 37.84 11.16 28.31
N ARG A 202 37.41 11.24 29.56
CA ARG A 202 38.20 11.86 30.63
C ARG A 202 38.74 10.78 31.56
N THR A 203 40.06 10.59 31.55
CA THR A 203 40.79 9.77 32.51
C THR A 203 41.38 10.70 33.58
N TRP A 204 40.53 11.23 34.46
CA TRP A 204 40.99 12.16 35.49
C TRP A 204 40.89 11.50 36.85
N TRP A 205 41.92 10.75 37.25
CA TRP A 205 42.05 10.27 38.62
C TRP A 205 43.48 9.92 39.10
N PHE A 206 44.53 10.48 38.50
CA PHE A 206 45.88 10.36 39.09
C PHE A 206 46.05 11.47 40.13
N ARG A 207 46.66 11.17 41.29
CA ARG A 207 46.75 12.14 42.41
C ARG A 207 47.53 13.41 42.03
N ALA A 208 48.31 13.34 40.96
CA ALA A 208 49.09 14.45 40.42
C ALA A 208 48.56 15.04 39.09
N ASP A 209 47.52 14.45 38.48
CA ASP A 209 47.02 14.80 37.14
C ASP A 209 48.13 14.98 36.08
N ASP A 210 49.25 14.28 36.24
CA ASP A 210 50.47 14.43 35.45
C ASP A 210 50.52 13.48 34.24
N GLY A 211 49.49 12.65 34.09
CA GLY A 211 49.39 11.65 33.03
C GLY A 211 50.18 10.37 33.29
N TYR A 212 50.74 10.18 34.49
CA TYR A 212 51.48 8.98 34.86
C TYR A 212 50.81 8.27 36.03
N LEU A 213 50.88 6.94 36.03
CA LEU A 213 50.58 6.10 37.19
C LEU A 213 51.91 5.68 37.83
N ASN A 214 52.25 6.24 38.99
CA ASN A 214 53.54 5.97 39.65
C ASN A 214 53.44 4.96 40.80
N ALA A 215 54.59 4.49 41.31
CA ALA A 215 54.66 3.42 42.32
C ALA A 215 53.90 3.75 43.62
N LYS A 216 53.82 5.03 44.00
CA LYS A 216 53.06 5.47 45.18
C LYS A 216 51.56 5.39 44.96
N GLU A 217 51.11 5.58 43.72
CA GLU A 217 49.71 5.52 43.32
C GLU A 217 49.23 4.09 43.06
N VAL A 218 50.11 3.21 42.58
CA VAL A 218 49.84 1.76 42.45
C VAL A 218 49.76 1.05 43.80
N GLY A 219 50.48 1.53 44.81
CA GLY A 219 50.40 1.01 46.18
C GLY A 219 50.78 -0.48 46.32
N GLY A 220 51.53 -1.03 45.37
CA GLY A 220 51.91 -2.45 45.34
C GLY A 220 50.82 -3.41 44.86
N GLN A 221 49.76 -2.90 44.22
CA GLN A 221 48.71 -3.72 43.64
C GLN A 221 49.09 -4.20 42.22
N ASP A 222 48.66 -5.40 41.85
CA ASP A 222 48.84 -5.94 40.48
C ASP A 222 47.93 -5.23 39.45
N SER A 223 46.88 -4.55 39.91
CA SER A 223 45.94 -3.81 39.07
C SER A 223 45.38 -2.59 39.80
N VAL A 224 45.18 -1.50 39.07
CA VAL A 224 44.52 -0.28 39.56
C VAL A 224 43.25 -0.05 38.73
N SER A 225 42.12 0.26 39.39
CA SER A 225 40.87 0.58 38.70
C SER A 225 40.84 2.05 38.29
N VAL A 226 40.69 2.32 37.00
CA VAL A 226 40.58 3.69 36.47
C VAL A 226 39.14 3.90 36.00
N PRO A 227 38.38 4.86 36.59
CA PRO A 227 37.07 5.19 36.08
C PRO A 227 37.20 5.88 34.71
N VAL A 228 36.41 5.43 33.74
CA VAL A 228 36.31 6.05 32.41
C VAL A 228 34.87 6.53 32.23
N THR A 229 34.70 7.80 31.84
CA THR A 229 33.41 8.32 31.40
C THR A 229 33.44 8.50 29.89
N ILE A 230 32.45 7.93 29.21
CA ILE A 230 32.29 7.96 27.76
C ILE A 230 30.98 8.71 27.46
N GLY A 231 31.06 9.79 26.68
CA GLY A 231 29.87 10.45 26.16
C GLY A 231 29.29 9.66 24.98
N LEU A 232 27.98 9.38 25.03
CA LEU A 232 27.22 8.75 23.94
C LEU A 232 26.43 9.84 23.20
N ASN A 233 26.35 9.76 21.87
CA ASN A 233 25.42 10.58 21.07
C ASN A 233 24.00 10.04 21.19
N GLY A 234 23.01 10.85 20.75
CA GLY A 234 21.59 10.48 20.78
C GLY A 234 21.20 9.33 19.84
N ASP A 235 22.15 8.84 19.03
CA ASP A 235 21.93 7.73 18.11
C ASP A 235 21.99 6.37 18.83
N VAL A 236 22.68 6.29 19.98
CA VAL A 236 22.77 5.06 20.79
C VAL A 236 21.43 4.74 21.46
N LYS A 237 20.93 3.52 21.26
CA LYS A 237 19.63 3.03 21.77
C LYS A 237 19.80 1.88 22.77
N GLU A 238 18.71 1.51 23.45
CA GLU A 238 18.69 0.34 24.34
C GLU A 238 19.00 -0.93 23.54
N GLY A 239 19.92 -1.75 24.04
CA GLY A 239 20.40 -2.97 23.35
C GLY A 239 21.72 -2.79 22.59
N ASP A 240 22.16 -1.56 22.32
CA ASP A 240 23.46 -1.31 21.71
C ASP A 240 24.62 -1.73 22.62
N THR A 241 25.72 -2.19 22.01
CA THR A 241 26.92 -2.64 22.73
C THR A 241 28.05 -1.60 22.64
N VAL A 242 28.62 -1.22 23.78
CA VAL A 242 29.85 -0.40 23.85
C VAL A 242 31.04 -1.30 24.16
N THR A 243 32.05 -1.30 23.29
CA THR A 243 33.32 -2.03 23.53
C THR A 243 34.39 -1.05 24.01
N ILE A 244 35.09 -1.39 25.10
CA ILE A 244 36.22 -0.62 25.63
C ILE A 244 37.47 -1.48 25.49
N ASP A 245 38.37 -1.08 24.59
CA ASP A 245 39.65 -1.75 24.41
C ASP A 245 40.74 -1.10 25.27
N VAL A 246 41.35 -1.90 26.15
CA VAL A 246 42.53 -1.50 26.92
C VAL A 246 43.75 -2.11 26.25
N THR A 247 44.60 -1.27 25.68
CA THR A 247 45.86 -1.73 25.07
C THR A 247 46.93 -1.88 26.14
N ALA A 248 47.58 -3.04 26.19
CA ALA A 248 48.72 -3.27 27.08
C ALA A 248 49.88 -2.30 26.74
N PRO A 249 50.63 -1.81 27.73
CA PRO A 249 51.76 -0.93 27.47
C PRO A 249 52.81 -1.66 26.63
N SER A 250 53.35 -0.99 25.63
CA SER A 250 54.55 -1.46 24.92
C SER A 250 55.69 -1.63 25.92
N ALA A 251 56.43 -2.73 25.82
CA ALA A 251 57.57 -2.98 26.68
C ALA A 251 58.53 -1.78 26.62
N ARG A 252 58.81 -1.18 27.76
CA ARG A 252 59.80 -0.11 27.86
C ARG A 252 61.16 -0.74 27.58
N THR A 253 61.72 -0.49 26.40
CA THR A 253 63.12 -0.83 26.14
C THR A 253 63.98 -0.04 27.15
N PRO A 254 64.90 -0.72 27.87
CA PRO A 254 65.69 -0.10 28.93
C PRO A 254 66.57 1.05 28.43
#